data_AF-A0A7V9FVJ1-F1
#
_entry.id   AF-A0A7V9FVJ1-F1
#
_cell.length_a   1.000
_cell.length_b   1.000
_cell.length_c   1.000
_cell.angle_alpha   90.00
_cell.angle_beta   90.00
_cell.angle_gamma   90.00
#
_symmetry.space_group_name_H-M   'P 1'
#
loop_
_entity.id
_entity.type
_entity.pdbx_description
1 polymer ?
#
loop_
_entity_poly.entity_id
_entity_poly.type
_entity_poly.pdbx_seq_one_letter_code
_entity_poly.pdbx_strand_id
1 'polypeptide(L)'
;MITGSLPEFHGTREISALTHQGMLYDSEEEFLAGTVPFVRDGLECGDPIWIVTTVRNAGWLRVALGAEAPRVVFRDCSQWYRHPARALAALHRAVRVGVGGQRLRMIGEPLWTARTEPESREWARCESVVNVALASANASFVCTYDTRVVDPEVAAQVARTHPELVVDGGVRPSPSYSDPLLFNAECDKSPLPEPPSSALRLAFDRLDQLAALRGFITSYATWAGAAPQSLEQFVQAVDEIATNTIEHGGGSGVLRVWTGLQTMSCEIRDTGTGLRDPLAGHLPPPPGRTGLCGLWLARQFCDLVEVRSDSAGTTVRLHLTLP
;
A
#
# COMPACT_ATOMS: atom_id res chain seq x y z
N MET A 1 -44.37 31.09 22.88
CA MET A 1 -43.11 30.48 23.34
C MET A 1 -43.05 29.08 22.75
N ILE A 2 -42.31 28.92 21.65
CA ILE A 2 -42.20 27.66 20.92
C ILE A 2 -41.02 26.91 21.54
N THR A 3 -41.32 25.80 22.21
CA THR A 3 -40.34 24.86 22.76
C THR A 3 -39.85 23.95 21.63
N GLY A 4 -38.63 24.21 21.15
CA GLY A 4 -37.95 23.34 20.19
C GLY A 4 -37.22 22.22 20.93
N SER A 5 -37.68 20.99 20.72
CA SER A 5 -37.02 19.76 21.15
C SER A 5 -35.87 19.44 20.18
N LEU A 6 -34.65 19.30 20.71
CA LEU A 6 -33.51 18.76 19.97
C LEU A 6 -33.75 17.26 19.70
N PRO A 7 -33.41 16.73 18.52
CA PRO A 7 -33.52 15.30 18.26
C PRO A 7 -32.44 14.53 19.03
N GLU A 8 -32.89 13.62 19.90
CA GLU A 8 -32.05 12.63 20.56
C GLU A 8 -31.56 11.60 19.52
N PHE A 9 -30.25 11.61 19.23
CA PHE A 9 -29.60 10.48 18.55
C PHE A 9 -29.41 9.35 19.57
N HIS A 10 -30.42 8.48 19.68
CA HIS A 10 -30.26 7.15 20.27
C HIS A 10 -30.33 6.12 19.14
N GLY A 11 -29.20 5.94 18.48
CA GLY A 11 -28.95 4.79 17.61
C GLY A 11 -27.86 3.95 18.24
N THR A 12 -28.20 2.75 18.70
CA THR A 12 -27.26 1.64 18.84
C THR A 12 -26.55 1.47 17.49
N ARG A 13 -25.38 2.10 17.33
CA ARG A 13 -24.57 2.00 16.12
C ARG A 13 -24.11 0.55 16.01
N GLU A 14 -24.60 -0.15 14.98
CA GLU A 14 -23.80 -1.20 14.36
C GLU A 14 -22.44 -0.57 14.06
N ILE A 15 -21.41 -0.99 14.80
CA ILE A 15 -20.05 -0.56 14.54
C ILE A 15 -19.69 -1.19 13.20
N SER A 16 -19.81 -0.43 12.11
CA SER A 16 -19.11 -0.76 10.88
C SER A 16 -17.63 -0.84 11.24
N ALA A 17 -17.06 -2.05 11.13
CA ALA A 17 -15.73 -2.36 11.61
C ALA A 17 -14.72 -1.35 11.03
N LEU A 18 -14.75 -1.12 9.72
CA LEU A 18 -13.86 -0.18 9.02
C LEU A 18 -14.64 0.95 8.31
N THR A 19 -14.16 2.19 8.42
CA THR A 19 -14.48 3.28 7.47
C THR A 19 -13.20 3.76 6.81
N HIS A 20 -13.21 3.87 5.48
CA HIS A 20 -12.06 4.29 4.68
C HIS A 20 -12.51 5.34 3.67
N GLN A 21 -12.19 6.60 3.95
CA GLN A 21 -12.76 7.74 3.26
C GLN A 21 -11.67 8.51 2.52
N GLY A 22 -11.95 8.90 1.28
CA GLY A 22 -11.10 9.77 0.50
C GLY A 22 -11.54 11.23 0.64
N MET A 23 -10.61 12.16 0.75
CA MET A 23 -10.91 13.59 0.83
C MET A 23 -10.00 14.34 -0.13
N LEU A 24 -10.60 14.92 -1.15
CA LEU A 24 -9.94 15.85 -2.05
C LEU A 24 -10.10 17.27 -1.49
N TYR A 25 -9.04 18.06 -1.51
CA TYR A 25 -9.10 19.47 -1.10
C TYR A 25 -8.17 20.33 -1.96
N ASP A 26 -8.42 21.63 -2.05
CA ASP A 26 -7.57 22.60 -2.73
C ASP A 26 -7.11 23.77 -1.84
N SER A 27 -7.63 23.85 -0.61
CA SER A 27 -7.42 24.96 0.30
C SER A 27 -7.24 24.52 1.76
N GLU A 28 -6.73 25.43 2.59
CA GLU A 28 -6.60 25.20 4.04
C GLU A 28 -7.99 25.06 4.68
N GLU A 29 -8.93 25.90 4.26
CA GLU A 29 -10.30 25.92 4.75
C GLU A 29 -11.01 24.59 4.49
N GLU A 30 -10.91 24.06 3.27
CA GLU A 30 -11.48 22.74 2.93
C GLU A 30 -10.83 21.62 3.74
N PHE A 31 -9.49 21.61 3.81
CA PHE A 31 -8.74 20.61 4.57
C PHE A 31 -9.18 20.59 6.04
N LEU A 32 -9.27 21.75 6.68
CA LEU A 32 -9.68 21.86 8.08
C LEU A 32 -11.17 21.53 8.27
N ALA A 33 -12.04 21.92 7.34
CA ALA A 33 -13.47 21.62 7.41
C ALA A 33 -13.74 20.12 7.39
N GLY A 34 -12.99 19.33 6.62
CA GLY A 34 -13.13 17.88 6.58
C GLY A 34 -12.40 17.12 7.70
N THR A 35 -11.33 17.68 8.26
CA THR A 35 -10.48 16.95 9.23
C THR A 35 -10.71 17.32 10.69
N VAL A 36 -11.01 18.58 11.02
CA VAL A 36 -11.17 19.02 12.42
C VAL A 36 -12.40 18.37 13.09
N PRO A 37 -13.58 18.30 12.45
CA PRO A 37 -14.73 17.60 13.04
C PRO A 37 -14.45 16.13 13.30
N PHE A 38 -13.74 15.46 12.37
CA PHE A 38 -13.33 14.07 12.50
C PHE A 38 -12.45 13.84 13.74
N VAL A 39 -11.49 14.75 13.98
CA VAL A 39 -10.62 14.70 15.15
C VAL A 39 -11.41 14.94 16.44
N ARG A 40 -12.24 15.98 16.49
CA ARG A 40 -13.00 16.33 17.70
C ARG A 40 -14.00 15.24 18.10
N ASP A 41 -14.74 14.68 17.16
CA ASP A 41 -15.65 13.55 17.42
C ASP A 41 -14.89 12.34 18.00
N GLY A 42 -13.66 12.08 17.53
CA GLY A 42 -12.79 11.06 18.11
C GLY A 42 -12.38 11.37 19.55
N LEU A 43 -11.96 12.60 19.82
CA LEU A 43 -11.54 13.03 21.15
C LEU A 43 -12.69 13.01 22.17
N GLU A 44 -13.91 13.28 21.73
CA GLU A 44 -15.13 13.17 22.53
C GLU A 44 -15.48 11.72 22.84
N CYS A 45 -15.29 10.81 21.88
CA CYS A 45 -15.46 9.36 22.07
C CYS A 45 -14.31 8.69 22.85
N GLY A 46 -13.22 9.42 23.12
CA GLY A 46 -12.01 8.88 23.75
C GLY A 46 -11.18 7.99 22.82
N ASP A 47 -11.39 8.08 21.50
CA ASP A 47 -10.66 7.32 20.50
C ASP A 47 -9.21 7.81 20.37
N PRO A 48 -8.22 6.92 20.16
CA PRO A 48 -6.87 7.31 19.80
C PRO A 48 -6.83 7.89 18.38
N ILE A 49 -6.17 9.04 18.22
CA ILE A 49 -6.11 9.78 16.94
C ILE A 49 -4.68 9.90 16.46
N TRP A 50 -4.42 9.39 15.26
CA TRP A 50 -3.12 9.46 14.59
C TRP A 50 -3.21 10.31 13.33
N ILE A 51 -2.29 11.25 13.16
CA ILE A 51 -2.26 12.16 12.02
C ILE A 51 -0.93 11.98 11.32
N VAL A 52 -0.98 11.54 10.07
CA VAL A 52 0.18 11.27 9.21
C VAL A 52 0.07 12.15 7.98
N THR A 53 0.56 13.38 8.08
CA THR A 53 0.32 14.45 7.09
C THR A 53 1.57 15.29 6.85
N THR A 54 1.56 16.17 5.85
CA THR A 54 2.68 17.09 5.60
C THR A 54 2.95 18.01 6.78
N VAL A 55 4.18 18.52 6.90
CA VAL A 55 4.55 19.49 7.96
C VAL A 55 3.63 20.71 7.93
N ARG A 56 3.26 21.17 6.72
CA ARG A 56 2.33 22.29 6.51
C ARG A 56 0.96 22.00 7.12
N ASN A 57 0.31 20.91 6.71
CA ASN A 57 -1.03 20.55 7.16
C ASN A 57 -1.06 20.19 8.65
N ALA A 58 0.01 19.59 9.17
CA ALA A 58 0.17 19.36 10.60
C ALA A 58 0.20 20.69 11.37
N GLY A 59 0.81 21.74 10.81
CA GLY A 59 0.78 23.10 11.35
C GLY A 59 -0.64 23.65 11.44
N TRP A 60 -1.41 23.56 10.36
CA TRP A 60 -2.82 23.99 10.34
C TRP A 60 -3.67 23.27 11.40
N LEU A 61 -3.55 21.95 11.49
CA LEU A 61 -4.25 21.15 12.50
C LEU A 61 -3.86 21.53 13.92
N ARG A 62 -2.59 21.81 14.20
CA ARG A 62 -2.16 22.25 15.54
C ARG A 62 -2.81 23.55 15.95
N VAL A 63 -2.86 24.52 15.05
CA VAL A 63 -3.50 25.82 15.31
C VAL A 63 -5.00 25.63 15.54
N ALA A 64 -5.67 24.87 14.68
CA ALA A 64 -7.12 24.64 14.77
C ALA A 64 -7.54 23.83 16.02
N LEU A 65 -6.72 22.87 16.46
CA LEU A 65 -6.98 22.05 17.65
C LEU A 65 -6.60 22.76 18.97
N GLY A 66 -5.68 23.73 18.93
CA GLY A 66 -5.27 24.50 20.11
C GLY A 66 -4.87 23.62 21.29
N ALA A 67 -5.57 23.76 22.42
CA ALA A 67 -5.31 22.99 23.64
C ALA A 67 -5.53 21.47 23.49
N GLU A 68 -6.23 21.03 22.45
CA GLU A 68 -6.47 19.62 22.17
C GLU A 68 -5.33 18.96 21.37
N ALA A 69 -4.45 19.75 20.74
CA ALA A 69 -3.36 19.23 19.90
C ALA A 69 -2.41 18.24 20.61
N PRO A 70 -2.12 18.35 21.93
CA PRO A 70 -1.32 17.35 22.65
C PRO A 70 -2.03 15.99 22.83
N ARG A 71 -3.34 15.91 22.60
CA ARG A 71 -4.13 14.67 22.74
C ARG A 71 -4.09 13.78 21.49
N VAL A 72 -3.48 14.24 20.40
CA VAL A 72 -3.38 13.50 19.13
C VAL A 72 -1.93 13.22 18.77
N VAL A 73 -1.68 12.11 18.10
CA VAL A 73 -0.33 11.67 17.73
C VAL A 73 -0.02 12.08 16.31
N PHE A 74 0.93 12.98 16.12
CA PHE A 74 1.43 13.34 14.79
C PHE A 74 2.62 12.48 14.40
N ARG A 75 2.64 11.98 13.17
CA ARG A 75 3.74 11.23 12.57
C ARG A 75 4.20 11.88 11.28
N ASP A 76 5.46 11.66 10.94
CA ASP A 76 6.06 12.15 9.71
C ASP A 76 5.57 11.34 8.50
N CYS A 77 4.85 12.01 7.59
CA CYS A 77 4.35 11.40 6.35
C CYS A 77 5.47 10.94 5.41
N SER A 78 6.64 11.60 5.42
CA SER A 78 7.77 11.24 4.54
C SER A 78 8.41 9.91 4.90
N GLN A 79 8.31 9.52 6.17
CA GLN A 79 8.74 8.21 6.64
C GLN A 79 7.66 7.15 6.43
N TRP A 80 6.39 7.52 6.69
CA TRP A 80 5.27 6.58 6.58
C TRP A 80 4.98 6.17 5.13
N TYR A 81 4.95 7.14 4.21
CA TYR A 81 4.55 6.94 2.81
C TYR A 81 5.74 6.77 1.86
N ARG A 82 6.89 6.29 2.36
CA ARG A 82 8.05 6.03 1.51
C ARG A 82 7.85 4.85 0.55
N HIS A 83 7.04 3.86 0.93
CA HIS A 83 6.82 2.65 0.14
C HIS A 83 5.41 2.09 0.37
N PRO A 84 4.63 1.76 -0.68
CA PRO A 84 3.21 1.41 -0.56
C PRO A 84 2.98 0.18 0.31
N ALA A 85 3.69 -0.92 0.06
CA ALA A 85 3.52 -2.15 0.83
C ALA A 85 3.96 -2.01 2.31
N ARG A 86 4.93 -1.15 2.60
CA ARG A 86 5.43 -0.91 3.97
C ARG A 86 4.46 0.00 4.73
N ALA A 87 3.85 0.96 4.06
CA ALA A 87 2.79 1.81 4.59
C ALA A 87 1.55 0.98 4.97
N LEU A 88 1.11 0.06 4.10
CA LEU A 88 0.03 -0.88 4.41
C LEU A 88 0.37 -1.78 5.60
N ALA A 89 1.59 -2.33 5.65
CA ALA A 89 2.05 -3.13 6.77
C ALA A 89 2.11 -2.32 8.09
N ALA A 90 2.51 -1.04 8.02
CA ALA A 90 2.52 -0.13 9.17
C ALA A 90 1.10 0.18 9.65
N LEU A 91 0.15 0.40 8.73
CA LEU A 91 -1.26 0.59 9.05
C LEU A 91 -1.85 -0.65 9.74
N HIS A 92 -1.59 -1.83 9.21
CA HIS A 92 -2.02 -3.10 9.83
C HIS A 92 -1.46 -3.28 11.25
N ARG A 93 -0.20 -2.88 11.48
CA ARG A 93 0.37 -2.86 12.85
C ARG A 93 -0.29 -1.82 13.74
N ALA A 94 -0.55 -0.62 13.24
CA ALA A 94 -1.16 0.47 13.99
C ALA A 94 -2.54 0.08 14.53
N VAL A 95 -3.40 -0.49 13.68
CA VAL A 95 -4.74 -0.90 14.09
C VAL A 95 -4.70 -2.03 15.13
N ARG A 96 -3.76 -2.98 15.00
CA ARG A 96 -3.57 -4.04 16.01
C ARG A 96 -3.07 -3.53 17.37
N VAL A 97 -2.32 -2.43 17.37
CA VAL A 97 -1.83 -1.77 18.59
C VAL A 97 -2.91 -0.88 19.22
N GLY A 98 -4.04 -0.61 18.56
CA GLY A 98 -5.21 0.00 19.17
C GLY A 98 -5.77 -0.88 20.30
N VAL A 99 -5.17 -0.81 21.48
CA VAL A 99 -5.51 -1.59 22.67
C VAL A 99 -6.64 -0.87 23.42
N GLY A 100 -7.63 -1.64 23.89
CA GLY A 100 -8.67 -1.14 24.81
C GLY A 100 -10.09 -1.08 24.23
N GLY A 101 -10.33 -1.65 23.04
CA GLY A 101 -11.67 -1.68 22.41
C GLY A 101 -12.10 -0.37 21.74
N GLN A 102 -11.28 0.68 21.84
CA GLN A 102 -11.49 1.98 21.20
C GLN A 102 -11.23 1.90 19.68
N ARG A 103 -11.84 2.80 18.92
CA ARG A 103 -11.68 2.85 17.46
C ARG A 103 -10.45 3.67 17.11
N LEU A 104 -9.49 3.10 16.37
CA LEU A 104 -8.37 3.90 15.87
C LEU A 104 -8.87 4.87 14.80
N ARG A 105 -8.65 6.17 15.00
CA ARG A 105 -8.93 7.19 13.98
C ARG A 105 -7.64 7.70 13.40
N MET A 106 -7.55 7.73 12.07
CA MET A 106 -6.33 8.20 11.41
C MET A 106 -6.62 9.10 10.22
N ILE A 107 -5.92 10.23 10.17
CA ILE A 107 -5.81 11.08 8.99
C ILE A 107 -4.50 10.73 8.30
N GLY A 108 -4.56 10.39 7.02
CA GLY A 108 -3.41 10.01 6.22
C GLY A 108 -3.31 10.89 4.98
N GLU A 109 -2.13 11.44 4.69
CA GLU A 109 -1.85 12.19 3.46
C GLU A 109 -0.68 11.52 2.74
N PRO A 110 -0.96 10.60 1.79
CA PRO A 110 0.09 9.99 1.00
C PRO A 110 0.81 11.05 0.16
N LEU A 111 2.16 11.03 0.17
CA LEU A 111 2.96 11.96 -0.63
C LEU A 111 2.97 11.55 -2.09
N TRP A 112 2.07 12.12 -2.89
CA TRP A 112 2.05 11.93 -4.35
C TRP A 112 3.05 12.88 -5.02
N THR A 113 4.34 12.58 -4.87
CA THR A 113 5.39 13.16 -5.72
C THR A 113 5.31 12.60 -7.13
N ALA A 114 6.08 13.15 -8.08
CA ALA A 114 6.21 12.57 -9.43
C ALA A 114 6.55 11.08 -9.32
N ARG A 115 5.59 10.24 -9.67
CA ARG A 115 5.66 8.78 -9.65
C ARG A 115 5.61 8.30 -11.08
N THR A 116 6.35 7.25 -11.38
CA THR A 116 6.17 6.53 -12.64
C THR A 116 4.77 5.90 -12.68
N GLU A 117 4.28 5.56 -13.87
CA GLU A 117 2.98 4.89 -14.00
C GLU A 117 2.89 3.57 -13.18
N PRO A 118 3.92 2.68 -13.17
CA PRO A 118 3.91 1.49 -12.32
C PRO A 118 3.84 1.79 -10.82
N GLU A 119 4.57 2.79 -10.33
CA GLU A 119 4.52 3.19 -8.92
C GLU A 119 3.15 3.76 -8.54
N SER A 120 2.58 4.62 -9.38
CA SER A 120 1.25 5.18 -9.17
C SER A 120 0.19 4.07 -9.08
N ARG A 121 0.29 3.06 -9.95
CA ARG A 121 -0.58 1.89 -9.93
C ARG A 121 -0.43 1.07 -8.65
N GLU A 122 0.79 0.84 -8.17
CA GLU A 122 1.01 0.09 -6.92
C GLU A 122 0.49 0.85 -5.68
N TRP A 123 0.58 2.17 -5.68
CA TRP A 123 -0.05 2.98 -4.62
C TRP A 123 -1.57 2.87 -4.62
N ALA A 124 -2.22 3.06 -5.76
CA ALA A 124 -3.67 2.91 -5.89
C ALA A 124 -4.11 1.47 -5.52
N ARG A 125 -3.29 0.47 -5.88
CA ARG A 125 -3.48 -0.91 -5.46
C ARG A 125 -3.47 -1.05 -3.94
N CYS A 126 -2.45 -0.54 -3.27
CA CYS A 126 -2.34 -0.63 -1.82
C CYS A 126 -3.51 0.09 -1.11
N GLU A 127 -3.99 1.22 -1.62
CA GLU A 127 -5.19 1.88 -1.10
C GLU A 127 -6.43 1.01 -1.22
N SER A 128 -6.65 0.38 -2.38
CA SER A 128 -7.76 -0.55 -2.58
C SER A 128 -7.69 -1.72 -1.58
N VAL A 129 -6.49 -2.27 -1.36
CA VAL A 129 -6.26 -3.40 -0.44
C VAL A 129 -6.60 -3.07 1.01
N VAL A 130 -6.51 -1.80 1.46
CA VAL A 130 -6.90 -1.40 2.82
C VAL A 130 -8.29 -1.90 3.19
N ASN A 131 -9.24 -1.82 2.25
CA ASN A 131 -10.64 -2.21 2.46
C ASN A 131 -10.83 -3.70 2.77
N VAL A 132 -9.92 -4.57 2.31
CA VAL A 132 -9.95 -6.01 2.60
C VAL A 132 -9.03 -6.34 3.77
N ALA A 133 -7.83 -5.76 3.79
CA ALA A 133 -6.81 -5.99 4.81
C ALA A 133 -7.31 -5.66 6.23
N LEU A 134 -8.16 -4.63 6.33
CA LEU A 134 -8.63 -4.09 7.59
C LEU A 134 -10.16 -4.17 7.74
N ALA A 135 -10.84 -4.97 6.90
CA ALA A 135 -12.30 -5.06 6.86
C ALA A 135 -12.93 -5.30 8.25
N SER A 136 -12.29 -6.14 9.08
CA SER A 136 -12.76 -6.48 10.43
C SER A 136 -12.16 -5.63 11.54
N ALA A 137 -11.35 -4.64 11.20
CA ALA A 137 -10.56 -3.88 12.15
C ALA A 137 -11.32 -2.64 12.59
N ASN A 138 -11.45 -2.37 13.90
CA ASN A 138 -12.17 -1.20 14.42
C ASN A 138 -11.40 0.11 14.17
N ALA A 139 -11.49 0.64 12.95
CA ALA A 139 -10.72 1.80 12.52
C ALA A 139 -11.51 2.73 11.59
N SER A 140 -11.21 4.02 11.66
CA SER A 140 -11.66 5.03 10.69
C SER A 140 -10.48 5.74 10.07
N PHE A 141 -10.47 5.80 8.75
CA PHE A 141 -9.44 6.48 7.96
C PHE A 141 -10.05 7.60 7.14
N VAL A 142 -9.41 8.77 7.19
CA VAL A 142 -9.62 9.87 6.24
C VAL A 142 -8.30 10.08 5.51
N CYS A 143 -8.24 9.61 4.27
CA CYS A 143 -7.11 9.79 3.36
C CYS A 143 -7.28 11.10 2.60
N THR A 144 -6.36 12.04 2.76
CA THR A 144 -6.45 13.40 2.21
C THR A 144 -5.51 13.58 1.02
N TYR A 145 -5.94 14.30 -0.02
CA TYR A 145 -5.19 14.54 -1.25
C TYR A 145 -5.33 16.00 -1.69
N ASP A 146 -4.20 16.70 -1.80
CA ASP A 146 -4.14 18.09 -2.27
C ASP A 146 -4.21 18.14 -3.81
N THR A 147 -5.37 18.52 -4.34
CA THR A 147 -5.64 18.56 -5.79
C THR A 147 -4.78 19.56 -6.56
N ARG A 148 -4.06 20.45 -5.87
CA ARG A 148 -3.10 21.37 -6.49
C ARG A 148 -1.76 20.70 -6.81
N VAL A 149 -1.46 19.55 -6.20
CA VAL A 149 -0.19 18.84 -6.38
C VAL A 149 -0.35 17.41 -6.88
N VAL A 150 -1.49 16.76 -6.63
CA VAL A 150 -1.74 15.41 -7.13
C VAL A 150 -2.20 15.46 -8.59
N ASP A 151 -1.73 14.51 -9.40
CA ASP A 151 -2.17 14.39 -10.79
C ASP A 151 -3.69 14.10 -10.87
N PRO A 152 -4.41 14.60 -11.90
CA PRO A 152 -5.83 14.32 -12.07
C PRO A 152 -6.19 12.83 -12.10
N GLU A 153 -5.29 12.00 -12.61
CA GLU A 153 -5.45 10.54 -12.61
C GLU A 153 -5.44 9.98 -11.19
N VAL A 154 -4.56 10.48 -10.32
CA VAL A 154 -4.54 10.10 -8.89
C VAL A 154 -5.84 10.49 -8.22
N ALA A 155 -6.31 11.73 -8.45
CA ALA A 155 -7.59 12.20 -7.92
C ALA A 155 -8.77 11.31 -8.37
N ALA A 156 -8.75 10.83 -9.63
CA ALA A 156 -9.74 9.89 -10.13
C ALA A 156 -9.66 8.51 -9.45
N GLN A 157 -8.45 8.02 -9.12
CA GLN A 157 -8.27 6.76 -8.39
C GLN A 157 -8.83 6.83 -6.97
N VAL A 158 -8.83 7.99 -6.30
CA VAL A 158 -9.39 8.15 -4.93
C VAL A 158 -10.84 7.66 -4.88
N ALA A 159 -11.67 8.06 -5.85
CA ALA A 159 -13.07 7.63 -5.93
C ALA A 159 -13.26 6.15 -6.31
N ARG A 160 -12.21 5.48 -6.79
CA ARG A 160 -12.23 4.03 -7.11
C ARG A 160 -11.76 3.18 -5.93
N THR A 161 -10.88 3.71 -5.08
CA THR A 161 -10.23 2.97 -3.98
C THR A 161 -10.87 3.21 -2.61
N HIS A 162 -11.59 4.32 -2.41
CA HIS A 162 -12.29 4.64 -1.17
C HIS A 162 -13.80 4.42 -1.33
N PRO A 163 -14.47 3.65 -0.45
CA PRO A 163 -15.93 3.48 -0.48
C PRO A 163 -16.74 4.77 -0.34
N GLU A 164 -16.19 5.75 0.38
CA GLU A 164 -16.84 7.04 0.67
C GLU A 164 -15.87 8.20 0.42
N LEU A 165 -16.43 9.36 0.08
CA LEU A 165 -15.71 10.63 -0.06
C LEU A 165 -16.20 11.64 0.98
N VAL A 166 -15.27 12.46 1.47
CA VAL A 166 -15.57 13.66 2.26
C VAL A 166 -15.57 14.87 1.32
N VAL A 167 -16.72 15.52 1.19
CA VAL A 167 -16.95 16.70 0.35
C VAL A 167 -17.70 17.76 1.16
N ASP A 168 -17.16 18.97 1.25
CA ASP A 168 -17.71 20.08 2.05
C ASP A 168 -17.97 19.68 3.53
N GLY A 169 -17.10 18.83 4.09
CA GLY A 169 -17.25 18.29 5.45
C GLY A 169 -18.32 17.20 5.60
N GLY A 170 -19.03 16.85 4.53
CA GLY A 170 -20.03 15.78 4.51
C GLY A 170 -19.52 14.48 3.87
N VAL A 171 -19.95 13.33 4.40
CA VAL A 171 -19.62 12.00 3.85
C VAL A 171 -20.63 11.61 2.78
N ARG A 172 -20.16 11.12 1.63
CA ARG A 172 -20.99 10.63 0.52
C ARG A 172 -20.41 9.33 -0.05
N PRO A 173 -21.24 8.39 -0.53
CA PRO A 173 -20.72 7.22 -1.24
C PRO A 173 -19.90 7.63 -2.46
N SER A 174 -18.81 6.92 -2.70
CA SER A 174 -17.96 7.16 -3.88
C SER A 174 -18.69 6.73 -5.16
N PRO A 175 -18.73 7.58 -6.20
CA PRO A 175 -19.51 7.31 -7.41
C PRO A 175 -18.92 6.20 -8.30
N SER A 176 -17.64 5.89 -8.14
CA SER A 176 -16.89 4.95 -9.00
C SER A 176 -16.16 3.88 -8.20
N TYR A 177 -16.57 3.62 -6.95
CA TYR A 177 -15.90 2.65 -6.09
C TYR A 177 -15.87 1.27 -6.74
N SER A 178 -14.69 0.65 -6.76
CA SER A 178 -14.49 -0.70 -7.27
C SER A 178 -14.25 -1.67 -6.13
N ASP A 179 -14.84 -2.87 -6.23
CA ASP A 179 -14.46 -3.99 -5.38
C ASP A 179 -12.92 -4.20 -5.45
N PRO A 180 -12.24 -4.40 -4.31
CA PRO A 180 -10.79 -4.52 -4.29
C PRO A 180 -10.23 -5.69 -5.10
N LEU A 181 -10.92 -6.83 -5.17
CA LEU A 181 -10.45 -7.97 -5.97
C LEU A 181 -10.50 -7.62 -7.46
N LEU A 182 -11.57 -6.97 -7.91
CA LEU A 182 -11.72 -6.52 -9.30
C LEU A 182 -10.70 -5.44 -9.66
N PHE A 183 -10.50 -4.46 -8.78
CA PHE A 183 -9.53 -3.38 -8.98
C PHE A 183 -8.10 -3.93 -9.09
N ASN A 184 -7.72 -4.84 -8.20
CA ASN A 184 -6.40 -5.47 -8.21
C ASN A 184 -6.20 -6.31 -9.47
N ALA A 185 -7.20 -7.10 -9.87
CA ALA A 185 -7.15 -7.87 -11.12
C ALA A 185 -7.02 -6.96 -12.35
N GLU A 186 -7.66 -5.79 -12.37
CA GLU A 186 -7.51 -4.79 -13.44
C GLU A 186 -6.09 -4.26 -13.54
N CYS A 187 -5.45 -3.95 -12.41
CA CYS A 187 -4.06 -3.49 -12.37
C CYS A 187 -3.07 -4.52 -12.96
N ASP A 188 -3.43 -5.80 -13.02
CA ASP A 188 -2.62 -6.88 -13.59
C ASP A 188 -3.00 -7.28 -15.03
N LYS A 189 -4.01 -6.63 -15.65
CA LYS A 189 -4.47 -7.01 -17.00
C LYS A 189 -3.43 -6.78 -18.09
N SER A 190 -2.67 -5.68 -18.02
CA SER A 190 -1.71 -5.33 -19.05
C SER A 190 -0.43 -6.15 -18.90
N PRO A 191 0.09 -6.79 -19.96
CA PRO A 191 1.34 -7.53 -19.87
C PRO A 191 2.50 -6.62 -19.48
N LEU A 192 3.51 -7.18 -18.81
CA LEU A 192 4.74 -6.45 -18.55
C LEU A 192 5.49 -6.20 -19.86
N PRO A 193 6.10 -5.02 -20.06
CA PRO A 193 6.95 -4.77 -21.23
C PRO A 193 8.06 -5.82 -21.33
N GLU A 194 8.34 -6.37 -22.51
CA GLU A 194 9.41 -7.37 -22.64
C GLU A 194 10.77 -6.80 -22.19
N PRO A 195 11.58 -7.59 -21.45
CA PRO A 195 12.94 -7.21 -21.10
C PRO A 195 13.80 -6.90 -22.33
N PRO A 196 14.84 -6.05 -22.20
CA PRO A 196 15.75 -5.77 -23.30
C PRO A 196 16.50 -7.03 -23.74
N SER A 197 16.94 -7.07 -25.00
CA SER A 197 17.70 -8.20 -25.55
C SER A 197 19.05 -8.43 -24.86
N SER A 198 19.56 -7.42 -24.13
CA SER A 198 20.77 -7.49 -23.30
C SER A 198 20.54 -8.14 -21.94
N ALA A 199 19.30 -8.48 -21.57
CA ALA A 199 19.01 -9.11 -20.29
C ALA A 199 19.71 -10.46 -20.18
N LEU A 200 20.42 -10.67 -19.07
CA LEU A 200 21.06 -11.95 -18.79
C LEU A 200 20.00 -12.95 -18.34
N ARG A 201 20.12 -14.20 -18.80
CA ARG A 201 19.13 -15.25 -18.59
C ARG A 201 19.73 -16.47 -17.90
N LEU A 202 19.10 -16.93 -16.82
CA LEU A 202 19.45 -18.18 -16.14
C LEU A 202 18.19 -19.05 -15.99
N ALA A 203 18.27 -20.30 -16.45
CA ALA A 203 17.23 -21.29 -16.19
C ALA A 203 17.58 -22.10 -14.94
N PHE A 204 16.56 -22.48 -14.17
CA PHE A 204 16.70 -23.27 -12.95
C PHE A 204 15.50 -24.20 -12.77
N ASP A 205 15.73 -25.34 -12.15
CA ASP A 205 14.74 -26.41 -11.95
C ASP A 205 14.93 -27.20 -10.65
N ARG A 206 15.97 -26.88 -9.86
CA ARG A 206 16.28 -27.61 -8.62
C ARG A 206 16.70 -26.66 -7.49
N LEU A 207 16.30 -27.00 -6.26
CA LEU A 207 16.58 -26.18 -5.07
C LEU A 207 18.09 -26.01 -4.78
N ASP A 208 18.93 -26.96 -5.19
CA ASP A 208 20.39 -26.89 -5.02
C ASP A 208 21.05 -25.80 -5.90
N GLN A 209 20.37 -25.35 -6.96
CA GLN A 209 20.83 -24.26 -7.83
C GLN A 209 20.59 -22.87 -7.22
N LEU A 210 19.72 -22.75 -6.21
CA LEU A 210 19.36 -21.44 -5.63
C LEU A 210 20.56 -20.74 -4.99
N ALA A 211 21.51 -21.48 -4.42
CA ALA A 211 22.75 -20.90 -3.91
C ALA A 211 23.59 -20.20 -5.01
N ALA A 212 23.67 -20.82 -6.19
CA ALA A 212 24.36 -20.22 -7.34
C ALA A 212 23.59 -19.02 -7.89
N LEU A 213 22.25 -19.09 -7.92
CA LEU A 213 21.39 -17.99 -8.34
C LEU A 213 21.54 -16.77 -7.42
N ARG A 214 21.54 -16.97 -6.09
CA ARG A 214 21.86 -15.91 -5.12
C ARG A 214 23.23 -15.29 -5.37
N GLY A 215 24.26 -16.12 -5.57
CA GLY A 215 25.61 -15.63 -5.89
C GLY A 215 25.64 -14.77 -7.16
N PHE A 216 24.98 -15.21 -8.22
CA PHE A 216 24.87 -14.48 -9.48
C PHE A 216 24.20 -13.11 -9.29
N ILE A 217 23.05 -13.05 -8.61
CA ILE A 217 22.31 -11.80 -8.38
C ILE A 217 23.08 -10.86 -7.48
N THR A 218 23.73 -11.37 -6.43
CA THR A 218 24.61 -10.57 -5.58
C THR A 218 25.72 -9.91 -6.41
N SER A 219 26.40 -10.68 -7.28
CA SER A 219 27.46 -10.16 -8.14
C SER A 219 26.95 -9.13 -9.15
N TYR A 220 25.81 -9.40 -9.79
CA TYR A 220 25.21 -8.49 -10.76
C TYR A 220 24.79 -7.16 -10.11
N ALA A 221 24.08 -7.22 -8.99
CA ALA A 221 23.59 -6.03 -8.29
C ALA A 221 24.74 -5.20 -7.69
N THR A 222 25.80 -5.87 -7.19
CA THR A 222 27.02 -5.19 -6.76
C THR A 222 27.68 -4.46 -7.93
N TRP A 223 27.80 -5.11 -9.09
CA TRP A 223 28.35 -4.47 -10.30
C TRP A 223 27.50 -3.29 -10.78
N ALA A 224 26.17 -3.39 -10.65
CA ALA A 224 25.24 -2.32 -10.98
C ALA A 224 25.25 -1.14 -9.98
N GLY A 225 26.00 -1.24 -8.88
CA GLY A 225 26.15 -0.15 -7.90
C GLY A 225 25.10 -0.17 -6.77
N ALA A 226 24.42 -1.29 -6.54
CA ALA A 226 23.44 -1.41 -5.47
C ALA A 226 24.04 -1.10 -4.08
N ALA A 227 23.30 -0.37 -3.24
CA ALA A 227 23.68 -0.14 -1.86
C ALA A 227 23.66 -1.46 -1.06
N PRO A 228 24.63 -1.73 -0.16
CA PRO A 228 24.75 -3.03 0.52
C PRO A 228 23.49 -3.47 1.28
N GLN A 229 22.81 -2.53 1.95
CA GLN A 229 21.60 -2.86 2.71
C GLN A 229 20.43 -3.27 1.81
N SER A 230 20.22 -2.56 0.70
CA SER A 230 19.17 -2.89 -0.27
C SER A 230 19.50 -4.16 -1.05
N LEU A 231 20.79 -4.43 -1.28
CA LEU A 231 21.28 -5.62 -1.94
C LEU A 231 20.89 -6.90 -1.19
N GLU A 232 21.16 -6.98 0.11
CA GLU A 232 20.83 -8.17 0.92
C GLU A 232 19.33 -8.49 0.88
N GLN A 233 18.50 -7.46 1.05
CA GLN A 233 17.04 -7.59 1.02
C GLN A 233 16.54 -7.99 -0.38
N PHE A 234 17.11 -7.40 -1.44
CA PHE A 234 16.75 -7.73 -2.81
C PHE A 234 17.11 -9.16 -3.18
N VAL A 235 18.31 -9.63 -2.82
CA VAL A 235 18.73 -11.03 -3.06
C VAL A 235 17.81 -11.99 -2.31
N GLN A 236 17.43 -11.66 -1.08
CA GLN A 236 16.47 -12.46 -0.33
C GLN A 236 15.09 -12.51 -1.03
N ALA A 237 14.60 -11.38 -1.54
CA ALA A 237 13.35 -11.36 -2.31
C ALA A 237 13.43 -12.25 -3.55
N VAL A 238 14.54 -12.18 -4.31
CA VAL A 238 14.75 -13.02 -5.48
C VAL A 238 14.79 -14.51 -5.12
N ASP A 239 15.44 -14.87 -4.01
CA ASP A 239 15.52 -16.25 -3.52
C ASP A 239 14.16 -16.82 -3.13
N GLU A 240 13.33 -16.03 -2.45
CA GLU A 240 11.96 -16.39 -2.08
C GLU A 240 11.08 -16.63 -3.32
N ILE A 241 11.19 -15.77 -4.34
CA ILE A 241 10.44 -15.94 -5.59
C ILE A 241 10.96 -17.14 -6.39
N ALA A 242 12.26 -17.38 -6.44
CA ALA A 242 12.84 -18.54 -7.11
C ALA A 242 12.45 -19.85 -6.42
N THR A 243 12.41 -19.86 -5.08
CA THR A 243 11.91 -20.99 -4.28
C THR A 243 10.45 -21.27 -4.60
N ASN A 244 9.59 -20.26 -4.55
CA ASN A 244 8.16 -20.38 -4.92
C ASN A 244 7.98 -20.90 -6.35
N THR A 245 8.86 -20.51 -7.27
CA THR A 245 8.83 -20.97 -8.66
C THR A 245 9.06 -22.49 -8.77
N ILE A 246 10.00 -23.04 -7.99
CA ILE A 246 10.23 -24.49 -7.97
C ILE A 246 9.10 -25.21 -7.24
N GLU A 247 8.72 -24.74 -6.05
CA GLU A 247 7.77 -25.45 -5.19
C GLU A 247 6.31 -25.33 -5.66
N HIS A 248 5.96 -24.22 -6.31
CA HIS A 248 4.58 -23.87 -6.66
C HIS A 248 4.39 -23.48 -8.15
N GLY A 249 5.45 -23.06 -8.84
CA GLY A 249 5.43 -22.59 -10.23
C GLY A 249 5.63 -23.67 -11.30
N GLY A 250 5.38 -24.94 -10.99
CA GLY A 250 5.52 -26.05 -11.95
C GLY A 250 6.93 -26.66 -12.03
N GLY A 251 7.80 -26.37 -11.06
CA GLY A 251 9.08 -27.08 -10.87
C GLY A 251 10.29 -26.48 -11.60
N SER A 252 10.10 -25.46 -12.43
CA SER A 252 11.20 -24.78 -13.12
C SER A 252 10.89 -23.34 -13.43
N GLY A 253 11.93 -22.54 -13.59
CA GLY A 253 11.82 -21.11 -13.85
C GLY A 253 12.95 -20.57 -14.71
N VAL A 254 12.71 -19.36 -15.19
CA VAL A 254 13.70 -18.56 -15.92
C VAL A 254 13.83 -17.22 -15.22
N LEU A 255 15.04 -16.92 -14.76
CA LEU A 255 15.43 -15.62 -14.28
C LEU A 255 15.99 -14.79 -15.44
N ARG A 256 15.52 -13.55 -15.57
CA ARG A 256 16.05 -12.51 -16.46
C ARG A 256 16.46 -11.30 -15.63
N VAL A 257 17.65 -10.75 -15.85
CA VAL A 257 18.12 -9.56 -15.10
C VAL A 257 18.72 -8.52 -16.04
N TRP A 258 18.40 -7.26 -15.80
CA TRP A 258 18.92 -6.12 -16.56
C TRP A 258 18.96 -4.85 -15.71
N THR A 259 19.75 -3.88 -16.15
CA THR A 259 19.88 -2.56 -15.52
C THR A 259 19.46 -1.48 -16.52
N GLY A 260 18.52 -0.63 -16.10
CA GLY A 260 18.16 0.63 -16.77
C GLY A 260 19.00 1.79 -16.24
N LEU A 261 18.50 3.03 -16.39
CA LEU A 261 19.25 4.23 -15.97
C LEU A 261 19.45 4.32 -14.45
N GLN A 262 18.41 4.02 -13.66
CA GLN A 262 18.42 4.16 -12.19
C GLN A 262 17.78 2.96 -11.48
N THR A 263 17.54 1.87 -12.23
CA THR A 263 16.82 0.72 -11.71
C THR A 263 17.40 -0.55 -12.27
N MET A 264 17.73 -1.49 -11.39
CA MET A 264 17.97 -2.88 -11.73
C MET A 264 16.65 -3.63 -11.61
N SER A 265 16.32 -4.43 -12.63
CA SER A 265 15.13 -5.27 -12.64
C SER A 265 15.54 -6.74 -12.73
N CYS A 266 14.90 -7.57 -11.91
CA CYS A 266 15.00 -9.02 -11.95
C CYS A 266 13.62 -9.60 -12.17
N GLU A 267 13.44 -10.37 -13.24
CA GLU A 267 12.20 -11.04 -13.55
C GLU A 267 12.37 -12.54 -13.43
N ILE A 268 11.45 -13.20 -12.74
CA ILE A 268 11.35 -14.65 -12.67
C ILE A 268 10.03 -15.07 -13.30
N ARG A 269 10.11 -15.96 -14.28
CA ARG A 269 8.95 -16.54 -14.96
C ARG A 269 8.91 -18.05 -14.77
N ASP A 270 7.72 -18.55 -14.50
CA ASP A 270 7.38 -19.96 -14.40
C ASP A 270 6.37 -20.39 -15.47
N THR A 271 6.00 -21.67 -15.48
CA THR A 271 4.97 -22.23 -16.39
C THR A 271 3.92 -23.04 -15.62
N GLY A 272 3.72 -22.70 -14.35
CA GLY A 272 2.75 -23.36 -13.47
C GLY A 272 1.31 -22.95 -13.76
N THR A 273 0.40 -23.25 -12.83
CA THR A 273 -1.03 -22.96 -13.01
C THR A 273 -1.43 -21.52 -12.68
N GLY A 274 -0.45 -20.66 -12.39
CA GLY A 274 -0.67 -19.28 -11.95
C GLY A 274 -1.22 -19.13 -10.53
N LEU A 275 -1.37 -17.87 -10.13
CA LEU A 275 -1.93 -17.38 -8.88
C LEU A 275 -3.42 -17.12 -9.05
N ARG A 276 -4.23 -17.67 -8.14
CA ARG A 276 -5.69 -17.49 -8.15
C ARG A 276 -6.16 -16.27 -7.36
N ASP A 277 -5.35 -15.81 -6.42
CA ASP A 277 -5.67 -14.70 -5.52
C ASP A 277 -5.03 -13.40 -6.05
N PRO A 278 -5.81 -12.41 -6.51
CA PRO A 278 -5.29 -11.10 -6.95
C PRO A 278 -4.60 -10.30 -5.83
N LEU A 279 -4.83 -10.68 -4.56
CA LEU A 279 -4.23 -10.02 -3.39
C LEU A 279 -2.98 -10.74 -2.87
N ALA A 280 -2.51 -11.77 -3.59
CA ALA A 280 -1.35 -12.56 -3.20
C ALA A 280 -0.15 -11.66 -2.86
N GLY A 281 0.37 -11.82 -1.64
CA GLY A 281 1.51 -11.08 -1.12
C GLY A 281 1.22 -9.66 -0.63
N HIS A 282 0.01 -9.12 -0.74
CA HIS A 282 -0.31 -7.80 -0.18
C HIS A 282 -0.67 -7.84 1.31
N LEU A 283 -1.18 -8.98 1.78
CA LEU A 283 -1.52 -9.20 3.18
C LEU A 283 -0.38 -9.92 3.90
N PRO A 284 -0.06 -9.52 5.16
CA PRO A 284 0.89 -10.27 5.95
C PRO A 284 0.36 -11.69 6.18
N PRO A 285 1.23 -12.72 6.12
CA PRO A 285 0.81 -14.09 6.39
C PRO A 285 0.32 -14.24 7.83
N PRO A 286 -0.65 -15.15 8.09
CA PRO A 286 -1.08 -15.45 9.45
C PRO A 286 0.11 -15.93 10.32
N PRO A 287 0.11 -15.63 11.63
CA PRO A 287 1.15 -16.10 12.54
C PRO A 287 1.32 -17.63 12.46
N GLY A 288 2.57 -18.11 12.38
CA GLY A 288 2.88 -19.55 12.41
C GLY A 288 2.84 -20.28 11.06
N ARG A 289 2.56 -19.59 9.94
CA ARG A 289 2.68 -20.17 8.59
C ARG A 289 4.01 -19.81 7.94
N THR A 290 5.01 -20.66 8.14
CA THR A 290 6.28 -20.66 7.37
C THR A 290 6.03 -21.18 5.95
N GLY A 291 6.45 -20.44 4.92
CA GLY A 291 6.42 -20.87 3.50
C GLY A 291 5.47 -20.09 2.59
N LEU A 292 4.49 -19.34 3.12
CA LEU A 292 3.58 -18.49 2.31
C LEU A 292 4.00 -17.01 2.30
N CYS A 293 5.23 -16.73 2.73
CA CYS A 293 5.71 -15.37 2.98
C CYS A 293 6.40 -14.74 1.78
N GLY A 294 6.85 -15.52 0.79
CA GLY A 294 7.84 -15.06 -0.17
C GLY A 294 7.42 -13.83 -0.97
N LEU A 295 6.20 -13.82 -1.50
CA LEU A 295 5.70 -12.67 -2.27
C LEU A 295 5.45 -11.45 -1.38
N TRP A 296 5.01 -11.65 -0.13
CA TRP A 296 4.85 -10.56 0.83
C TRP A 296 6.22 -9.95 1.21
N LEU A 297 7.22 -10.79 1.49
CA LEU A 297 8.59 -10.37 1.77
C LEU A 297 9.20 -9.62 0.58
N ALA A 298 9.01 -10.12 -0.64
CA ALA A 298 9.46 -9.45 -1.84
C ALA A 298 8.89 -8.02 -1.93
N ARG A 299 7.60 -7.83 -1.65
CA ARG A 299 6.97 -6.49 -1.59
C ARG A 299 7.50 -5.63 -0.45
N GLN A 300 8.07 -6.20 0.62
CA GLN A 300 8.71 -5.42 1.67
C GLN A 300 10.15 -5.03 1.34
N PHE A 301 10.85 -5.81 0.49
CA PHE A 301 12.29 -5.70 0.28
C PHE A 301 12.68 -5.01 -1.03
N CYS A 302 11.89 -5.16 -2.08
CA CYS A 302 12.09 -4.46 -3.35
C CYS A 302 11.43 -3.08 -3.32
N ASP A 303 11.84 -2.18 -4.22
CA ASP A 303 11.22 -0.86 -4.36
C ASP A 303 9.91 -0.92 -5.16
N LEU A 304 9.78 -1.91 -6.04
CA LEU A 304 8.55 -2.24 -6.74
C LEU A 304 8.53 -3.75 -7.04
N VAL A 305 7.35 -4.36 -6.93
CA VAL A 305 7.09 -5.74 -7.33
C VAL A 305 5.86 -5.78 -8.22
N GLU A 306 6.04 -6.20 -9.46
CA GLU A 306 4.96 -6.40 -10.42
C GLU A 306 4.74 -7.90 -10.64
N VAL A 307 3.49 -8.33 -10.60
CA VAL A 307 3.12 -9.73 -10.78
C VAL A 307 2.13 -9.84 -11.92
N ARG A 308 2.38 -10.74 -12.87
CA ARG A 308 1.41 -11.14 -13.89
C ARG A 308 1.24 -12.63 -13.82
N SER A 309 0.01 -13.08 -13.71
CA SER A 309 -0.27 -14.49 -13.53
C SER A 309 -1.56 -14.87 -14.25
N ASP A 310 -1.49 -15.95 -15.00
CA ASP A 310 -2.61 -16.55 -15.70
C ASP A 310 -2.43 -18.08 -15.74
N SER A 311 -3.27 -18.76 -16.52
CA SER A 311 -3.19 -20.23 -16.66
C SER A 311 -1.92 -20.74 -17.34
N ALA A 312 -1.09 -19.86 -17.93
CA ALA A 312 0.18 -20.21 -18.58
C ALA A 312 1.40 -20.01 -17.66
N GLY A 313 1.22 -19.47 -16.45
CA GLY A 313 2.26 -19.34 -15.43
C GLY A 313 2.25 -18.00 -14.73
N THR A 314 3.26 -17.77 -13.90
CA THR A 314 3.49 -16.50 -13.20
C THR A 314 4.77 -15.83 -13.69
N THR A 315 4.72 -14.52 -13.85
CA THR A 315 5.87 -13.64 -14.04
C THR A 315 5.91 -12.66 -12.86
N VAL A 316 7.01 -12.66 -12.11
CA VAL A 316 7.27 -11.71 -11.03
C VAL A 316 8.47 -10.86 -11.40
N ARG A 317 8.28 -9.53 -11.49
CA ARG A 317 9.33 -8.56 -11.76
C ARG A 317 9.61 -7.73 -10.51
N LEU A 318 10.83 -7.83 -10.04
CA LEU A 318 11.37 -7.18 -8.85
C LEU A 318 12.27 -6.02 -9.30
N HIS A 319 12.11 -4.86 -8.67
CA HIS A 319 12.89 -3.67 -8.99
C HIS A 319 13.71 -3.21 -7.78
N LEU A 320 14.92 -2.76 -8.07
CA LEU A 320 15.85 -2.16 -7.12
C LEU A 320 16.36 -0.84 -7.69
N THR A 321 16.13 0.24 -6.95
CA THR A 321 16.63 1.57 -7.26
C THR A 321 18.13 1.62 -7.00
N LEU A 322 18.86 2.13 -7.99
CA LEU A 322 20.30 2.30 -7.92
C LEU A 322 20.64 3.75 -7.54
N PRO A 323 21.78 4.00 -6.87
CA PRO A 323 22.20 5.33 -6.45
C PRO A 323 22.42 6.34 -7.58
#